data_AF-G0WDA8-F1
#
_entry.id   AF-G0WDA8-F1
#
_cell.length_a   1.000
_cell.length_b   1.000
_cell.length_c   1.000
_cell.angle_alpha   90.00
_cell.angle_beta   90.00
_cell.angle_gamma   90.00
#
_symmetry.space_group_name_H-M   'P 1'
#
loop_
_entity.id
_entity.type
_entity.pdbx_description
1 polymer ?
#
loop_
_entity_poly.entity_id
_entity_poly.type
_entity_poly.pdbx_seq_one_letter_code
_entity_poly.pdbx_strand_id
1 'polypeptide(L)'
;MKLSYLITLSLGMFSLTSAKKRRLDSSQILVNSDSRVVISPNIEEKKPISEKQKLPLLEVCKHSNYFISDAEELRELQNNCLSVTGSIEILSNYTDTNVEFGNLKNIEGDLKIANSPYINKIHGNQLQNVHGKFTILNLTSVASIKLPSFIYTESIDWETLPVLTEAQIHQDISDVKNIIISDTSLSQIGRLGEIKELEIFNINNNRFLENIEMDLIRVTKELTIHANAKELELEMPNLVSVKNLTVRDTSKVSFPKLQQVNSSMEFIENFFEELEIPTLLSIDGTLGIIDNVNLKKIDLKNVTNVDGGIMVSNNSKLNKIDFLPQLRQVGGAVQLEGNFDDTDFPELKLVKGSAYIKSTSNNLDCTKWTKLVNDRSIIRGGKVSCTSDKKENSLKVNEEGEVLDKSEMIVENENTDNSKVMDRKKSDITKDKESKAAAATRLPCFGLFISMCLLSATII
;
A
#
# COMPACT_ATOMS: atom_id res chain seq x y z
N MET A 1 -0.41 -9.00 -57.56
CA MET A 1 -0.20 -8.50 -58.94
C MET A 1 -0.19 -6.98 -58.86
N LYS A 2 0.85 -6.36 -59.43
CA LYS A 2 1.29 -4.95 -59.26
C LYS A 2 0.18 -3.90 -59.45
N LEU A 3 0.23 -2.81 -58.69
CA LEU A 3 0.35 -1.46 -59.30
C LEU A 3 0.89 -0.43 -58.30
N SER A 4 1.87 0.33 -58.78
CA SER A 4 2.65 1.35 -58.09
C SER A 4 1.93 2.70 -58.04
N TYR A 5 2.20 3.51 -57.01
CA TYR A 5 2.05 4.97 -57.07
C TYR A 5 3.24 5.66 -56.41
N LEU A 6 3.92 6.51 -57.18
CA LEU A 6 4.90 7.50 -56.73
C LEU A 6 4.16 8.71 -56.13
N ILE A 7 4.62 9.24 -55.00
CA ILE A 7 4.51 10.66 -54.66
C ILE A 7 5.80 11.11 -53.94
N THR A 8 6.46 12.11 -54.52
CA THR A 8 7.55 12.92 -53.97
C THR A 8 7.02 14.28 -53.52
N LEU A 9 7.39 14.75 -52.33
CA LEU A 9 7.38 16.15 -51.90
C LEU A 9 8.52 16.32 -50.87
N SER A 10 9.61 17.05 -51.16
CA SER A 10 9.76 18.51 -51.12
C SER A 10 9.91 19.06 -49.69
N LEU A 11 11.16 19.27 -49.26
CA LEU A 11 11.53 20.07 -48.09
C LEU A 11 12.26 21.33 -48.60
N GLY A 12 11.66 22.50 -48.33
CA GLY A 12 12.17 23.81 -48.70
C GLY A 12 12.78 24.55 -47.51
N MET A 13 13.95 25.14 -47.79
CA MET A 13 14.56 26.40 -47.30
C MET A 13 14.52 26.78 -45.81
N PHE A 14 15.66 27.19 -45.24
CA PHE A 14 16.12 28.59 -45.27
C PHE A 14 17.56 28.76 -44.71
N SER A 15 18.22 29.80 -45.21
CA SER A 15 19.62 30.19 -45.03
C SER A 15 19.78 31.30 -43.98
N LEU A 16 20.91 31.32 -43.25
CA LEU A 16 21.91 32.42 -43.20
C LEU A 16 22.78 32.41 -41.90
N THR A 17 24.09 32.21 -42.11
CA THR A 17 25.27 32.94 -41.56
C THR A 17 25.35 33.35 -40.07
N SER A 18 26.36 32.86 -39.35
CA SER A 18 27.68 33.53 -39.15
C SER A 18 28.40 33.13 -37.86
N ALA A 19 29.67 32.76 -38.01
CA ALA A 19 30.84 32.90 -37.12
C ALA A 19 30.73 32.57 -35.61
N LYS A 20 31.55 31.60 -35.17
CA LYS A 20 32.85 31.80 -34.47
C LYS A 20 33.10 30.65 -33.49
N LYS A 21 33.90 29.64 -33.89
CA LYS A 21 34.48 28.66 -32.95
C LYS A 21 35.97 28.54 -33.20
N ARG A 22 36.76 28.95 -32.21
CA ARG A 22 38.22 28.87 -32.16
C ARG A 22 38.67 27.41 -32.00
N ARG A 23 39.71 27.06 -32.77
CA ARG A 23 40.57 25.87 -32.68
C ARG A 23 41.51 25.93 -31.47
N LEU A 24 42.01 24.76 -31.06
CA LEU A 24 43.42 24.37 -30.83
C LEU A 24 43.40 22.92 -30.28
N ASP A 25 44.27 21.98 -30.60
CA ASP A 25 45.17 21.75 -31.73
C ASP A 25 45.54 20.25 -31.65
N SER A 26 45.73 19.57 -32.77
CA SER A 26 46.21 18.19 -32.80
C SER A 26 47.19 17.99 -33.94
N SER A 27 48.37 17.50 -33.53
CA SER A 27 49.41 16.75 -34.26
C SER A 27 50.16 17.43 -35.42
N GLN A 28 51.50 17.42 -35.30
CA GLN A 28 52.41 16.76 -36.26
C GLN A 28 53.87 16.81 -35.76
N ILE A 29 54.47 15.64 -35.53
CA ILE A 29 55.92 15.46 -35.44
C ILE A 29 56.38 14.83 -36.76
N LEU A 30 57.41 15.46 -37.34
CA LEU A 30 58.06 15.15 -38.61
C LEU A 30 58.79 13.80 -38.57
N VAL A 31 58.64 13.03 -39.65
CA VAL A 31 59.46 11.86 -39.96
C VAL A 31 60.73 12.35 -40.67
N ASN A 32 61.89 11.91 -40.20
CA ASN A 32 63.11 11.93 -41.01
C ASN A 32 63.88 10.61 -40.84
N SER A 33 64.41 10.11 -41.96
CA SER A 33 65.02 8.80 -42.16
C SER A 33 66.48 8.73 -41.73
N ASP A 34 66.93 7.48 -41.53
CA ASP A 34 68.32 7.02 -41.35
C ASP A 34 68.98 7.26 -39.99
N SER A 35 68.98 6.22 -39.15
CA SER A 35 70.23 5.64 -38.61
C SER A 35 69.96 4.30 -37.93
N ARG A 36 70.75 3.30 -38.34
CA ARG A 36 70.72 1.90 -37.89
C ARG A 36 70.99 1.80 -36.39
N VAL A 37 70.17 1.04 -35.67
CA VAL A 37 70.53 0.47 -34.37
C VAL A 37 70.21 -1.02 -34.38
N VAL A 38 71.19 -1.77 -33.90
CA VAL A 38 71.39 -3.22 -33.95
C VAL A 38 70.25 -4.00 -33.26
N ILE A 39 69.80 -5.06 -33.92
CA ILE A 39 68.93 -6.09 -33.34
C ILE A 39 69.83 -7.12 -32.62
N SER A 40 69.56 -7.39 -31.35
CA SER A 40 69.75 -8.71 -30.72
C SER A 40 68.77 -8.87 -29.55
N PRO A 41 68.28 -10.09 -29.27
CA PRO A 41 66.95 -10.30 -28.72
C PRO A 41 66.98 -10.47 -27.20
N ASN A 42 65.97 -9.93 -26.53
CA ASN A 42 65.49 -10.56 -25.30
C ASN A 42 63.97 -10.37 -25.22
N ILE A 43 63.26 -11.49 -25.39
CA ILE A 43 61.82 -11.58 -25.19
C ILE A 43 61.62 -11.72 -23.68
N GLU A 44 61.17 -10.67 -23.02
CA GLU A 44 60.46 -10.80 -21.75
C GLU A 44 59.01 -10.39 -21.98
N GLU A 45 58.14 -11.39 -21.98
CA GLU A 45 56.70 -11.23 -21.93
C GLU A 45 56.30 -10.44 -20.67
N LYS A 46 55.72 -9.25 -20.88
CA LYS A 46 55.07 -8.49 -19.80
C LYS A 46 53.81 -9.25 -19.36
N LYS A 47 53.86 -9.84 -18.16
CA LYS A 47 52.69 -10.29 -17.41
C LYS A 47 51.73 -9.10 -17.15
N PRO A 48 50.41 -9.30 -17.26
CA PRO A 48 49.43 -8.26 -16.95
C PRO A 48 49.37 -7.95 -15.45
N ILE A 49 49.02 -6.70 -15.18
CA ILE A 49 48.95 -6.02 -13.89
C ILE A 49 47.99 -6.74 -12.93
N SER A 50 48.45 -6.93 -11.70
CA SER A 50 47.83 -7.74 -10.65
C SER A 50 46.41 -7.28 -10.25
N GLU A 51 45.53 -8.25 -10.06
CA GLU A 51 44.37 -8.16 -9.19
C GLU A 51 44.75 -7.50 -7.85
N LYS A 52 43.98 -6.51 -7.41
CA LYS A 52 44.05 -6.00 -6.03
C LYS A 52 43.77 -7.19 -5.10
N GLN A 53 44.81 -7.74 -4.46
CA GLN A 53 44.65 -8.69 -3.37
C GLN A 53 43.83 -8.01 -2.26
N LYS A 54 42.55 -8.37 -2.14
CA LYS A 54 41.74 -8.09 -0.94
C LYS A 54 42.51 -8.72 0.23
N LEU A 55 42.96 -7.90 1.19
CA LEU A 55 43.61 -8.40 2.40
C LEU A 55 42.69 -9.49 3.00
N PRO A 56 43.19 -10.70 3.29
CA PRO A 56 42.34 -11.77 3.78
C PRO A 56 41.67 -11.34 5.08
N LEU A 57 40.34 -11.47 5.11
CA LEU A 57 39.54 -11.17 6.30
C LEU A 57 40.05 -12.02 7.47
N LEU A 58 40.22 -11.42 8.66
CA LEU A 58 40.61 -12.16 9.86
C LEU A 58 39.56 -13.23 10.19
N GLU A 59 39.98 -14.38 10.72
CA GLU A 59 39.06 -15.48 11.08
C GLU A 59 37.96 -15.05 12.04
N VAL A 60 38.27 -14.14 12.98
CA VAL A 60 37.29 -13.55 13.89
C VAL A 60 36.15 -12.82 13.17
N CYS A 61 36.36 -12.35 11.93
CA CYS A 61 35.36 -11.66 11.11
C CYS A 61 34.54 -12.61 10.23
N LYS A 62 34.81 -13.93 10.29
CA LYS A 62 34.16 -14.96 9.46
C LYS A 62 33.13 -15.82 10.20
N HIS A 63 32.79 -15.49 11.45
CA HIS A 63 31.76 -16.22 12.17
C HIS A 63 30.39 -16.00 11.53
N SER A 64 29.51 -16.99 11.65
CA SER A 64 28.14 -16.91 11.13
C SER A 64 27.25 -15.99 11.96
N ASN A 65 27.50 -15.90 13.28
CA ASN A 65 26.76 -15.04 14.19
C ASN A 65 27.68 -14.42 15.24
N TYR A 66 27.39 -13.19 15.60
CA TYR A 66 28.03 -12.42 16.66
C TYR A 66 26.97 -12.03 17.67
N PHE A 67 27.03 -12.65 18.85
CA PHE A 67 26.15 -12.31 19.96
C PHE A 67 26.88 -11.35 20.89
N ILE A 68 26.41 -10.12 20.96
CA ILE A 68 27.07 -9.02 21.66
C ILE A 68 26.27 -8.74 22.94
N SER A 69 26.92 -8.94 24.08
CA SER A 69 26.33 -8.76 25.41
C SER A 69 26.70 -7.45 26.09
N ASP A 70 27.75 -6.77 25.63
CA ASP A 70 28.19 -5.47 26.13
C ASP A 70 28.97 -4.64 25.10
N ALA A 71 29.24 -3.37 25.43
CA ALA A 71 29.97 -2.46 24.56
C ALA A 71 31.44 -2.86 24.33
N GLU A 72 32.06 -3.62 25.24
CA GLU A 72 33.45 -4.04 25.10
C GLU A 72 33.60 -5.11 24.01
N GLU A 73 32.69 -6.09 23.97
CA GLU A 73 32.62 -7.12 22.92
C GLU A 73 32.40 -6.49 21.54
N LEU A 74 31.49 -5.51 21.43
CA LEU A 74 31.27 -4.77 20.17
C LEU A 74 32.52 -4.00 19.74
N ARG A 75 33.19 -3.36 20.71
CA ARG A 75 34.42 -2.60 20.47
C ARG A 75 35.56 -3.49 20.00
N GLU A 76 35.70 -4.70 20.56
CA GLU A 76 36.69 -5.67 20.11
C GLU A 76 36.41 -6.11 18.67
N LEU A 77 35.15 -6.38 18.33
CA LEU A 77 34.77 -6.76 16.97
C LEU A 77 35.11 -5.66 15.95
N GLN A 78 34.70 -4.42 16.19
CA GLN A 78 34.95 -3.30 15.26
C GLN A 78 36.44 -2.89 15.16
N ASN A 79 37.27 -3.24 16.14
CA ASN A 79 38.71 -3.00 16.08
C ASN A 79 39.43 -4.00 15.17
N ASN A 80 38.87 -5.21 15.03
CA ASN A 80 39.42 -6.28 14.20
C ASN A 80 38.77 -6.35 12.82
N CYS A 81 37.52 -5.92 12.69
CA CYS A 81 36.71 -6.14 11.50
C CYS A 81 36.19 -4.81 10.94
N LEU A 82 36.52 -4.53 9.67
CA LEU A 82 35.79 -3.54 8.86
C LEU A 82 34.50 -4.13 8.27
N SER A 83 34.44 -5.45 8.16
CA SER A 83 33.31 -6.20 7.61
C SER A 83 33.24 -7.56 8.29
N VAL A 84 32.03 -8.04 8.55
CA VAL A 84 31.76 -9.37 9.11
C VAL A 84 30.89 -10.18 8.16
N THR A 85 31.15 -11.49 8.04
CA THR A 85 30.37 -12.35 7.13
C THR A 85 29.05 -12.84 7.72
N GLY A 86 28.89 -12.72 9.03
CA GLY A 86 27.73 -13.21 9.77
C GLY A 86 26.75 -12.12 10.17
N SER A 87 25.73 -12.54 10.90
CA SER A 87 24.76 -11.64 11.54
C SER A 87 25.28 -11.12 12.87
N ILE A 88 24.91 -9.89 13.23
CA ILE A 88 25.16 -9.32 14.56
C ILE A 88 23.83 -9.24 15.32
N GLU A 89 23.78 -9.83 16.51
CA GLU A 89 22.67 -9.69 17.46
C GLU A 89 23.17 -9.03 18.75
N ILE A 90 22.63 -7.86 19.06
CA ILE A 90 22.77 -7.24 20.39
C ILE A 90 21.76 -7.92 21.32
N LEU A 91 22.28 -8.64 22.31
CA LEU A 91 21.49 -9.47 23.21
C LEU A 91 20.68 -8.65 24.20
N SER A 92 19.59 -9.24 24.72
CA SER A 92 18.68 -8.57 25.68
C SER A 92 19.32 -8.23 27.03
N ASN A 93 20.49 -8.79 27.35
CA ASN A 93 21.26 -8.48 28.55
C ASN A 93 22.25 -7.32 28.33
N TYR A 94 22.23 -6.65 27.18
CA TYR A 94 23.04 -5.46 26.91
C TYR A 94 22.62 -4.29 27.79
N THR A 95 23.48 -3.91 28.74
CA THR A 95 23.18 -2.87 29.74
C THR A 95 23.75 -1.50 29.42
N ASP A 96 24.67 -1.40 28.47
CA ASP A 96 25.22 -0.10 28.06
C ASP A 96 24.16 0.76 27.36
N THR A 97 24.25 2.07 27.55
CA THR A 97 23.24 3.00 27.02
C THR A 97 23.42 3.29 25.53
N ASN A 98 24.57 2.95 24.95
CA ASN A 98 24.91 3.29 23.58
C ASN A 98 25.40 2.04 22.85
N VAL A 99 24.87 1.78 21.66
CA VAL A 99 25.43 0.82 20.70
C VAL A 99 26.19 1.62 19.64
N GLU A 100 27.50 1.42 19.55
CA GLU A 100 28.36 2.11 18.59
C GLU A 100 29.07 1.10 17.67
N PHE A 101 28.78 1.15 16.37
CA PHE A 101 29.38 0.27 15.36
C PHE A 101 30.74 0.75 14.84
N GLY A 102 31.17 1.95 15.25
CA GLY A 102 32.52 2.48 15.00
C GLY A 102 33.00 2.33 13.56
N ASN A 103 34.01 1.48 13.34
CA ASN A 103 34.67 1.28 12.03
C ASN A 103 34.02 0.19 11.17
N LEU A 104 33.01 -0.52 11.67
CA LEU A 104 32.30 -1.51 10.87
C LEU A 104 31.61 -0.80 9.70
N LYS A 105 31.82 -1.33 8.51
CA LYS A 105 31.23 -0.86 7.26
C LYS A 105 30.17 -1.81 6.72
N ASN A 106 30.44 -3.12 6.77
CA ASN A 106 29.55 -4.12 6.19
C ASN A 106 29.24 -5.25 7.18
N ILE A 107 27.97 -5.60 7.27
CA ILE A 107 27.47 -6.81 7.92
C ILE A 107 26.83 -7.62 6.80
N GLU A 108 27.41 -8.77 6.44
CA GLU A 108 26.88 -9.59 5.34
C GLU A 108 25.60 -10.34 5.75
N GLY A 109 25.36 -10.52 7.05
CA GLY A 109 24.12 -11.08 7.58
C GLY A 109 23.13 -10.00 8.04
N ASP A 110 22.32 -10.37 9.03
CA ASP A 110 21.35 -9.51 9.68
C ASP A 110 21.99 -8.63 10.77
N LEU A 111 21.39 -7.49 11.05
CA LEU A 111 21.64 -6.71 12.25
C LEU A 111 20.37 -6.66 13.09
N LYS A 112 20.42 -7.24 14.30
CA LYS A 112 19.28 -7.29 15.23
C LYS A 112 19.64 -6.68 16.57
N ILE A 113 18.79 -5.76 17.04
CA ILE A 113 18.88 -5.15 18.37
C ILE A 113 17.51 -5.27 19.02
N ALA A 114 17.40 -6.10 20.06
CA ALA A 114 16.09 -6.43 20.62
C ALA A 114 16.06 -6.43 22.15
N ASN A 115 14.89 -6.11 22.71
CA ASN A 115 14.55 -6.32 24.13
C ASN A 115 15.57 -5.74 25.13
N SER A 116 16.13 -4.57 24.81
CA SER A 116 17.21 -3.94 25.58
C SER A 116 16.78 -2.55 26.05
N PRO A 117 16.13 -2.43 27.23
CA PRO A 117 15.48 -1.20 27.68
C PRO A 117 16.47 -0.10 28.10
N TYR A 118 17.77 -0.39 28.16
CA TYR A 118 18.80 0.58 28.55
C TYR A 118 19.39 1.34 27.36
N ILE A 119 19.30 0.76 26.16
CA ILE A 119 19.87 1.37 24.95
C ILE A 119 19.09 2.65 24.63
N ASN A 120 19.79 3.77 24.72
CA ASN A 120 19.28 5.09 24.40
C ASN A 120 19.70 5.56 23.00
N LYS A 121 20.88 5.14 22.52
CA LYS A 121 21.43 5.60 21.25
C LYS A 121 22.02 4.45 20.46
N ILE A 122 21.78 4.47 19.15
CA ILE A 122 22.40 3.55 18.18
C ILE A 122 23.13 4.38 17.15
N HIS A 123 24.46 4.29 17.10
CA HIS A 123 25.30 5.09 16.21
C HIS A 123 26.22 4.21 15.36
N GLY A 124 26.39 4.59 14.10
CA GLY A 124 27.22 3.87 13.13
C GLY A 124 27.65 4.76 12.00
N ASN A 125 28.61 5.65 12.26
CA ASN A 125 29.03 6.67 11.29
C ASN A 125 29.64 6.09 10.01
N GLN A 126 30.23 4.90 10.09
CA GLN A 126 30.84 4.22 8.94
C GLN A 126 30.05 3.02 8.44
N LEU A 127 28.97 2.62 9.13
CA LEU A 127 28.16 1.47 8.74
C LEU A 127 27.41 1.82 7.45
N GLN A 128 27.71 1.08 6.39
CA GLN A 128 27.19 1.32 5.05
C GLN A 128 26.16 0.27 4.66
N ASN A 129 26.47 -1.00 4.92
CA ASN A 129 25.70 -2.12 4.37
C ASN A 129 25.36 -3.13 5.48
N VAL A 130 24.09 -3.50 5.57
CA VAL A 130 23.61 -4.71 6.25
C VAL A 130 22.94 -5.54 5.18
N HIS A 131 23.58 -6.59 4.65
CA HIS A 131 23.05 -7.28 3.48
C HIS A 131 21.78 -8.10 3.77
N GLY A 132 21.53 -8.45 5.04
CA GLY A 132 20.28 -9.02 5.51
C GLY A 132 19.29 -7.97 6.03
N LYS A 133 18.57 -8.34 7.07
CA LYS A 133 17.56 -7.49 7.75
C LYS A 133 18.19 -6.58 8.79
N PHE A 134 17.68 -5.36 8.89
CA PHE A 134 17.98 -4.45 9.99
C PHE A 134 16.76 -4.34 10.92
N THR A 135 16.82 -5.06 12.04
CA THR A 135 15.73 -5.19 13.01
C THR A 135 16.03 -4.47 14.31
N ILE A 136 15.13 -3.59 14.74
CA ILE A 136 15.15 -2.96 16.06
C ILE A 136 13.80 -3.18 16.73
N LEU A 137 13.78 -3.91 17.83
CA LEU A 137 12.54 -4.36 18.46
C LEU A 137 12.55 -4.11 19.98
N ASN A 138 11.48 -3.56 20.52
CA ASN A 138 11.26 -3.42 21.97
C ASN A 138 12.41 -2.66 22.67
N LEU A 139 12.87 -1.56 22.10
CA LEU A 139 13.86 -0.68 22.74
C LEU A 139 13.17 0.56 23.30
N THR A 140 12.61 0.43 24.51
CA THR A 140 11.73 1.44 25.11
C THR A 140 12.42 2.75 25.48
N SER A 141 13.76 2.78 25.53
CA SER A 141 14.55 3.98 25.86
C SER A 141 15.30 4.57 24.66
N VAL A 142 15.22 3.96 23.47
CA VAL A 142 16.00 4.43 22.31
C VAL A 142 15.43 5.75 21.81
N ALA A 143 16.21 6.81 21.91
CA ALA A 143 15.81 8.15 21.52
C ALA A 143 16.35 8.57 20.15
N SER A 144 17.46 7.95 19.72
CA SER A 144 18.19 8.36 18.53
C SER A 144 18.88 7.18 17.82
N ILE A 145 18.64 7.07 16.52
CA ILE A 145 19.37 6.20 15.59
C ILE A 145 20.11 7.08 14.58
N LYS A 146 21.44 6.99 14.53
CA LYS A 146 22.27 7.77 13.59
C LYS A 146 23.19 6.87 12.79
N LEU A 147 22.81 6.64 11.55
CA LEU A 147 23.52 5.81 10.57
C LEU A 147 23.72 6.62 9.27
N PRO A 148 24.49 7.72 9.33
CA PRO A 148 24.58 8.68 8.24
C PRO A 148 25.24 8.13 6.96
N SER A 149 25.94 6.99 7.01
CA SER A 149 26.55 6.36 5.83
C SER A 149 25.77 5.14 5.32
N PHE A 150 24.61 4.83 5.90
CA PHE A 150 23.89 3.58 5.67
C PHE A 150 23.07 3.63 4.39
N ILE A 151 23.48 2.83 3.40
CA ILE A 151 22.99 2.86 2.02
C ILE A 151 22.35 1.54 1.56
N TYR A 152 22.49 0.44 2.30
CA TYR A 152 21.93 -0.84 1.88
C TYR A 152 21.38 -1.67 3.04
N THR A 153 20.15 -2.17 2.86
CA THR A 153 19.61 -3.32 3.59
C THR A 153 18.46 -3.98 2.84
N GLU A 154 18.22 -5.27 3.10
CA GLU A 154 17.05 -5.94 2.54
C GLU A 154 15.74 -5.50 3.22
N SER A 155 15.76 -5.19 4.51
CA SER A 155 14.55 -4.88 5.30
C SER A 155 14.86 -3.92 6.44
N ILE A 156 13.96 -2.97 6.68
CA ILE A 156 13.95 -2.14 7.89
C ILE A 156 12.73 -2.56 8.71
N ASP A 157 12.97 -3.19 9.86
CA ASP A 157 11.93 -3.70 10.75
C ASP A 157 12.07 -3.05 12.14
N TRP A 158 11.41 -1.92 12.34
CA TRP A 158 11.48 -1.10 13.55
C TRP A 158 10.15 -1.09 14.27
N GLU A 159 10.11 -1.69 15.46
CA GLU A 159 8.86 -1.92 16.18
C GLU A 159 9.02 -1.66 17.68
N THR A 160 8.05 -0.97 18.28
CA THR A 160 8.03 -0.67 19.72
C THR A 160 9.25 0.14 20.17
N LEU A 161 9.36 1.36 19.64
CA LEU A 161 10.42 2.34 19.91
C LEU A 161 9.81 3.68 20.40
N PRO A 162 9.04 3.67 21.51
CA PRO A 162 8.09 4.72 21.86
C PRO A 162 8.72 6.09 22.12
N VAL A 163 10.03 6.18 22.39
CA VAL A 163 10.74 7.44 22.62
C VAL A 163 11.69 7.83 21.49
N LEU A 164 11.70 7.08 20.38
CA LEU A 164 12.55 7.38 19.22
C LEU A 164 12.04 8.63 18.53
N THR A 165 12.77 9.73 18.64
CA THR A 165 12.41 11.02 18.04
C THR A 165 13.31 11.40 16.86
N GLU A 166 14.49 10.79 16.74
CA GLU A 166 15.46 11.08 15.68
C GLU A 166 15.94 9.78 15.02
N ALA A 167 15.72 9.67 13.72
CA ALA A 167 16.30 8.63 12.88
C ALA A 167 16.99 9.27 11.68
N GLN A 168 18.32 9.15 11.63
CA GLN A 168 19.13 9.62 10.53
C GLN A 168 19.69 8.43 9.76
N ILE A 169 19.16 8.21 8.55
CA ILE A 169 19.65 7.26 7.55
C ILE A 169 20.08 8.06 6.31
N HIS A 170 21.03 7.54 5.53
CA HIS A 170 21.43 8.16 4.28
C HIS A 170 20.27 8.18 3.27
N GLN A 171 20.18 9.22 2.45
CA GLN A 171 19.06 9.41 1.51
C GLN A 171 19.10 8.45 0.31
N ASP A 172 20.31 8.02 -0.06
CA ASP A 172 20.56 7.12 -1.18
C ASP A 172 20.45 5.63 -0.79
N ILE A 173 19.64 5.32 0.23
CA ILE A 173 19.40 3.92 0.58
C ILE A 173 18.69 3.20 -0.58
N SER A 174 19.24 2.05 -0.99
CA SER A 174 18.75 1.27 -2.12
C SER A 174 18.41 -0.17 -1.73
N ASP A 175 17.69 -0.84 -2.63
CA ASP A 175 17.41 -2.30 -2.59
C ASP A 175 16.67 -2.82 -1.35
N VAL A 176 16.07 -1.92 -0.59
CA VAL A 176 15.15 -2.26 0.51
C VAL A 176 13.89 -2.87 -0.08
N LYS A 177 13.49 -4.04 0.44
CA LYS A 177 12.23 -4.71 0.06
C LYS A 177 11.10 -4.41 1.02
N ASN A 178 11.37 -4.30 2.31
CA ASN A 178 10.33 -4.00 3.30
C ASN A 178 10.75 -2.84 4.20
N ILE A 179 9.80 -1.97 4.50
CA ILE A 179 9.93 -0.95 5.53
C ILE A 179 8.72 -1.08 6.45
N ILE A 180 9.00 -1.42 7.70
CA ILE A 180 8.04 -1.48 8.80
C ILE A 180 8.55 -0.53 9.88
N ILE A 181 7.80 0.53 10.16
CA ILE A 181 8.11 1.48 11.24
C ILE A 181 6.84 1.64 12.08
N SER A 182 6.89 1.05 13.28
CA SER A 182 5.75 0.89 14.18
C SER A 182 6.04 1.36 15.60
N ASP A 183 5.08 2.06 16.19
CA ASP A 183 5.09 2.50 17.60
C ASP A 183 6.35 3.31 17.92
N THR A 184 6.55 4.41 17.20
CA THR A 184 7.66 5.35 17.40
C THR A 184 7.17 6.77 17.70
N SER A 185 8.08 7.61 18.20
CA SER A 185 7.86 9.05 18.35
C SER A 185 8.47 9.88 17.21
N LEU A 186 8.75 9.26 16.06
CA LEU A 186 9.31 9.95 14.91
C LEU A 186 8.31 10.96 14.36
N SER A 187 8.77 12.19 14.11
CA SER A 187 7.95 13.21 13.45
C SER A 187 8.11 13.23 11.93
N GLN A 188 9.13 12.55 11.42
CA GLN A 188 9.43 12.43 10.01
C GLN A 188 10.16 11.10 9.75
N ILE A 189 9.90 10.52 8.58
CA ILE A 189 10.76 9.49 7.99
C ILE A 189 11.62 10.25 6.99
N GLY A 190 12.96 10.13 7.08
CA GLY A 190 13.87 10.83 6.17
C GLY A 190 13.53 10.53 4.69
N ARG A 191 13.99 11.38 3.76
CA ARG A 191 13.76 11.14 2.32
C ARG A 191 14.50 9.88 1.87
N LEU A 192 13.76 8.82 1.54
CA LEU A 192 14.28 7.55 1.00
C LEU A 192 14.14 7.53 -0.53
N GLY A 193 14.72 8.53 -1.19
CA GLY A 193 14.34 8.93 -2.57
C GLY A 193 14.70 7.95 -3.70
N GLU A 194 15.68 7.07 -3.47
CA GLU A 194 16.14 6.11 -4.49
C GLU A 194 15.29 4.83 -4.53
N ILE A 195 14.43 4.58 -3.53
CA ILE A 195 13.60 3.38 -3.49
C ILE A 195 12.46 3.52 -4.50
N LYS A 196 12.46 2.66 -5.53
CA LYS A 196 11.41 2.64 -6.57
C LYS A 196 10.39 1.53 -6.38
N GLU A 197 10.74 0.47 -5.67
CA GLU A 197 9.87 -0.67 -5.45
C GLU A 197 10.03 -1.19 -4.03
N LEU A 198 8.90 -1.49 -3.39
CA LEU A 198 8.85 -2.22 -2.12
C LEU A 198 7.93 -3.44 -2.28
N GLU A 199 8.16 -4.46 -1.49
CA GLU A 199 7.18 -5.50 -1.24
C GLU A 199 6.18 -5.01 -0.19
N ILE A 200 6.67 -4.59 0.98
CA ILE A 200 5.84 -4.12 2.11
C ILE A 200 6.26 -2.71 2.52
N PHE A 201 5.29 -1.81 2.59
CA PHE A 201 5.43 -0.48 3.18
C PHE A 201 4.36 -0.32 4.26
N ASN A 202 4.74 -0.49 5.53
CA ASN A 202 3.83 -0.45 6.66
C ASN A 202 4.31 0.57 7.69
N ILE A 203 3.61 1.71 7.76
CA ILE A 203 3.93 2.80 8.69
C ILE A 203 2.74 3.00 9.61
N ASN A 204 2.89 2.62 10.87
CA ASN A 204 1.78 2.65 11.81
C ASN A 204 2.14 3.03 13.25
N ASN A 205 1.17 3.50 14.03
CA ASN A 205 1.36 3.86 15.43
C ASN A 205 2.46 4.94 15.67
N ASN A 206 2.75 5.80 14.69
CA ASN A 206 3.72 6.89 14.84
C ASN A 206 2.99 8.21 15.13
N ARG A 207 2.62 8.41 16.40
CA ARG A 207 1.73 9.49 16.87
C ARG A 207 2.14 10.93 16.51
N PHE A 208 3.39 11.16 16.13
CA PHE A 208 3.94 12.47 15.77
C PHE A 208 4.30 12.59 14.28
N LEU A 209 4.15 11.53 13.49
CA LEU A 209 4.52 11.51 12.08
C LEU A 209 3.45 12.21 11.24
N GLU A 210 3.76 13.39 10.74
CA GLU A 210 2.83 14.28 10.03
C GLU A 210 2.98 14.24 8.50
N ASN A 211 4.08 13.71 7.97
CA ASN A 211 4.29 13.64 6.53
C ASN A 211 5.01 12.35 6.13
N ILE A 212 4.49 11.70 5.09
CA ILE A 212 5.15 10.62 4.37
C ILE A 212 5.14 10.97 2.88
N GLU A 213 6.31 11.29 2.33
CA GLU A 213 6.53 11.51 0.90
C GLU A 213 7.52 10.47 0.37
N MET A 214 7.10 9.65 -0.61
CA MET A 214 7.96 8.63 -1.21
C MET A 214 7.82 8.58 -2.73
N ASP A 215 8.96 8.42 -3.41
CA ASP A 215 9.04 8.31 -4.89
C ASP A 215 8.89 6.87 -5.41
N LEU A 216 8.08 6.06 -4.72
CA LEU A 216 7.80 4.68 -5.09
C LEU A 216 7.08 4.63 -6.44
N ILE A 217 7.44 3.66 -7.27
CA ILE A 217 6.74 3.31 -8.51
C ILE A 217 5.76 2.16 -8.24
N ARG A 218 6.13 1.21 -7.38
CA ARG A 218 5.34 0.00 -7.14
C ARG A 218 5.46 -0.52 -5.71
N VAL A 219 4.35 -1.06 -5.19
CA VAL A 219 4.34 -1.87 -3.96
C VAL A 219 3.71 -3.23 -4.23
N THR A 220 4.48 -4.31 -4.12
CA THR A 220 4.10 -5.63 -4.67
C THR A 220 3.34 -6.54 -3.70
N LYS A 221 3.32 -6.23 -2.39
CA LYS A 221 2.52 -6.95 -1.39
C LYS A 221 1.51 -6.05 -0.71
N GLU A 222 1.96 -5.06 0.05
CA GLU A 222 1.09 -4.29 0.94
C GLU A 222 1.62 -2.88 1.19
N LEU A 223 0.74 -1.89 1.01
CA LEU A 223 0.92 -0.51 1.45
C LEU A 223 -0.13 -0.22 2.52
N THR A 224 0.32 -0.08 3.78
CA THR A 224 -0.56 0.11 4.94
C THR A 224 -0.11 1.30 5.77
N ILE A 225 -1.03 2.26 5.97
CA ILE A 225 -0.80 3.49 6.73
C ILE A 225 -1.97 3.64 7.71
N HIS A 226 -1.71 3.65 9.02
CA HIS A 226 -2.75 3.86 10.04
C HIS A 226 -2.17 4.32 11.38
N ALA A 227 -2.99 4.90 12.27
CA ALA A 227 -2.59 5.27 13.62
C ALA A 227 -1.33 6.17 13.71
N ASN A 228 -1.08 7.00 12.70
CA ASN A 228 0.00 8.01 12.74
C ASN A 228 -0.55 9.34 13.29
N ALA A 229 0.16 10.47 13.09
CA ALA A 229 -0.40 11.76 13.48
C ALA A 229 -1.71 12.02 12.72
N LYS A 230 -2.67 12.67 13.38
CA LYS A 230 -3.98 12.97 12.81
C LYS A 230 -3.85 13.83 11.55
N GLU A 231 -2.89 14.73 11.54
CA GLU A 231 -2.56 15.67 10.48
C GLU A 231 -1.76 15.03 9.33
N LEU A 232 -1.52 13.71 9.36
CA LEU A 232 -0.68 13.03 8.37
C LEU A 232 -1.09 13.36 6.93
N GLU A 233 -0.11 13.83 6.15
CA GLU A 233 -0.18 13.93 4.69
C GLU A 233 0.63 12.80 4.05
N LEU A 234 -0.01 12.02 3.17
CA LEU A 234 0.60 10.92 2.43
C LEU A 234 0.72 11.28 0.94
N GLU A 235 1.95 11.40 0.45
CA GLU A 235 2.25 11.76 -0.93
C GLU A 235 3.07 10.69 -1.66
N MET A 236 2.51 10.15 -2.73
CA MET A 236 3.11 9.09 -3.55
C MET A 236 3.06 9.49 -5.03
N PRO A 237 3.80 10.55 -5.43
CA PRO A 237 3.63 11.22 -6.72
C PRO A 237 3.94 10.34 -7.94
N ASN A 238 4.70 9.25 -7.72
CA ASN A 238 5.17 8.36 -8.77
C ASN A 238 4.58 6.94 -8.69
N LEU A 239 3.70 6.64 -7.72
CA LEU A 239 3.16 5.31 -7.54
C LEU A 239 2.22 4.96 -8.69
N VAL A 240 2.57 3.92 -9.45
CA VAL A 240 1.82 3.43 -10.62
C VAL A 240 0.96 2.23 -10.27
N SER A 241 1.47 1.32 -9.44
CA SER A 241 0.71 0.15 -9.01
C SER A 241 0.97 -0.26 -7.56
N VAL A 242 -0.04 -0.82 -6.94
CA VAL A 242 0.04 -1.40 -5.59
C VAL A 242 -0.75 -2.70 -5.57
N LYS A 243 -0.28 -3.71 -4.85
CA LYS A 243 -1.06 -4.93 -4.68
C LYS A 243 -2.23 -4.70 -3.74
N ASN A 244 -1.99 -4.36 -2.48
CA ASN A 244 -3.03 -4.05 -1.50
C ASN A 244 -2.76 -2.68 -0.87
N LEU A 245 -3.78 -1.81 -0.81
CA LEU A 245 -3.67 -0.46 -0.31
C LEU A 245 -4.67 -0.23 0.83
N THR A 246 -4.18 0.06 2.02
CA THR A 246 -5.00 0.46 3.18
C THR A 246 -4.50 1.78 3.74
N VAL A 247 -5.37 2.79 3.77
CA VAL A 247 -5.06 4.10 4.36
C VAL A 247 -6.12 4.46 5.40
N ARG A 248 -5.65 4.73 6.63
CA ARG A 248 -6.47 5.12 7.77
C ARG A 248 -5.91 6.32 8.49
N ASP A 249 -6.77 7.02 9.22
CA ASP A 249 -6.40 8.12 10.12
C ASP A 249 -5.58 9.23 9.44
N THR A 250 -5.76 9.46 8.13
CA THR A 250 -4.91 10.35 7.33
C THR A 250 -5.68 11.62 6.92
N SER A 251 -5.02 12.78 6.96
CA SER A 251 -5.64 14.08 6.64
C SER A 251 -5.57 14.46 5.16
N LYS A 252 -4.64 13.87 4.39
CA LYS A 252 -4.51 14.09 2.94
C LYS A 252 -3.81 12.90 2.29
N VAL A 253 -4.25 12.54 1.09
CA VAL A 253 -3.63 11.50 0.27
C VAL A 253 -3.43 11.98 -1.16
N SER A 254 -2.34 11.59 -1.81
CA SER A 254 -2.04 11.94 -3.20
C SER A 254 -1.41 10.76 -3.95
N PHE A 255 -2.15 10.26 -4.95
CA PHE A 255 -1.75 9.14 -5.82
C PHE A 255 -1.95 9.49 -7.31
N PRO A 256 -1.34 10.57 -7.84
CA PRO A 256 -1.72 11.14 -9.14
C PRO A 256 -1.38 10.26 -10.36
N LYS A 257 -0.57 9.21 -10.18
CA LYS A 257 -0.17 8.27 -11.24
C LYS A 257 -0.65 6.84 -11.01
N LEU A 258 -1.42 6.59 -9.95
CA LEU A 258 -1.85 5.24 -9.61
C LEU A 258 -2.84 4.75 -10.67
N GLN A 259 -2.49 3.65 -11.33
CA GLN A 259 -3.26 3.08 -12.45
C GLN A 259 -3.92 1.75 -12.09
N GLN A 260 -3.34 0.97 -11.19
CA GLN A 260 -3.82 -0.38 -10.87
C GLN A 260 -3.67 -0.72 -9.39
N VAL A 261 -4.71 -1.34 -8.83
CA VAL A 261 -4.66 -2.02 -7.53
C VAL A 261 -4.94 -3.52 -7.74
N ASN A 262 -3.97 -4.38 -7.47
CA ASN A 262 -4.06 -5.83 -7.77
C ASN A 262 -4.75 -6.67 -6.68
N SER A 263 -5.38 -6.02 -5.72
CA SER A 263 -6.15 -6.60 -4.62
C SER A 263 -7.11 -5.52 -4.12
N SER A 264 -7.27 -5.34 -2.82
CA SER A 264 -8.17 -4.33 -2.25
C SER A 264 -7.54 -2.94 -2.17
N MET A 265 -8.42 -1.93 -2.24
CA MET A 265 -8.11 -0.53 -1.97
C MET A 265 -9.09 0.00 -0.93
N GLU A 266 -8.60 0.32 0.26
CA GLU A 266 -9.40 0.69 1.41
C GLU A 266 -8.97 2.04 2.00
N PHE A 267 -9.95 2.93 2.14
CA PHE A 267 -9.83 4.22 2.83
C PHE A 267 -10.80 4.23 4.02
N ILE A 268 -10.27 4.17 5.24
CA ILE A 268 -11.05 3.95 6.45
C ILE A 268 -10.77 5.07 7.46
N GLU A 269 -11.80 5.70 8.02
CA GLU A 269 -11.65 6.67 9.13
C GLU A 269 -10.71 7.86 8.82
N ASN A 270 -10.61 8.28 7.55
CA ASN A 270 -9.75 9.41 7.18
C ASN A 270 -10.43 10.77 7.37
N PHE A 271 -9.60 11.81 7.43
CA PHE A 271 -10.02 13.19 7.71
C PHE A 271 -10.06 14.09 6.47
N PHE A 272 -9.55 13.63 5.32
CA PHE A 272 -9.59 14.40 4.05
C PHE A 272 -11.01 14.65 3.56
N GLU A 273 -11.21 15.77 2.87
CA GLU A 273 -12.52 16.12 2.26
C GLU A 273 -12.69 15.58 0.84
N GLU A 274 -11.58 15.27 0.15
CA GLU A 274 -11.57 14.85 -1.25
C GLU A 274 -10.62 13.67 -1.46
N LEU A 275 -11.02 12.72 -2.31
CA LEU A 275 -10.20 11.60 -2.78
C LEU A 275 -10.16 11.58 -4.31
N GLU A 276 -9.04 11.99 -4.91
CA GLU A 276 -8.91 12.06 -6.36
C GLU A 276 -7.82 11.12 -6.86
N ILE A 277 -8.21 10.07 -7.58
CA ILE A 277 -7.29 9.13 -8.25
C ILE A 277 -7.76 8.93 -9.70
N PRO A 278 -7.73 10.00 -10.52
CA PRO A 278 -8.32 9.98 -11.85
C PRO A 278 -7.59 9.06 -12.83
N THR A 279 -6.38 8.60 -12.52
CA THR A 279 -5.61 7.66 -13.36
C THR A 279 -5.94 6.20 -13.11
N LEU A 280 -6.68 5.87 -12.04
CA LEU A 280 -6.99 4.50 -11.68
C LEU A 280 -7.91 3.85 -12.71
N LEU A 281 -7.53 2.68 -13.21
CA LEU A 281 -8.23 1.97 -14.28
C LEU A 281 -9.02 0.75 -13.76
N SER A 282 -8.47 0.02 -12.81
CA SER A 282 -9.08 -1.20 -12.26
C SER A 282 -8.63 -1.49 -10.82
N ILE A 283 -9.49 -2.23 -10.11
CA ILE A 283 -9.25 -2.79 -8.77
C ILE A 283 -9.58 -4.28 -8.84
N ASP A 284 -8.60 -5.15 -8.61
CA ASP A 284 -8.80 -6.60 -8.74
C ASP A 284 -9.53 -7.20 -7.52
N GLY A 285 -9.51 -6.49 -6.38
CA GLY A 285 -10.20 -6.86 -5.14
C GLY A 285 -11.34 -5.90 -4.79
N THR A 286 -11.49 -5.61 -3.50
CA THR A 286 -12.60 -4.78 -2.99
C THR A 286 -12.20 -3.31 -2.93
N LEU A 287 -13.12 -2.43 -3.36
CA LEU A 287 -13.04 -1.00 -3.08
C LEU A 287 -13.78 -0.70 -1.77
N GLY A 288 -13.06 -0.27 -0.74
CA GLY A 288 -13.61 0.15 0.55
C GLY A 288 -13.45 1.65 0.79
N ILE A 289 -14.55 2.36 1.06
CA ILE A 289 -14.56 3.76 1.47
C ILE A 289 -15.46 3.86 2.70
N ILE A 290 -14.86 3.84 3.88
CA ILE A 290 -15.56 3.52 5.14
C ILE A 290 -15.26 4.62 6.18
N ASP A 291 -16.31 5.13 6.84
CA ASP A 291 -16.19 6.04 7.99
C ASP A 291 -15.35 7.32 7.75
N ASN A 292 -15.21 7.79 6.50
CA ASN A 292 -14.51 9.04 6.19
C ASN A 292 -15.49 10.21 6.37
N VAL A 293 -15.71 10.62 7.63
CA VAL A 293 -16.79 11.55 8.02
C VAL A 293 -16.74 12.92 7.35
N ASN A 294 -15.56 13.34 6.89
CA ASN A 294 -15.35 14.62 6.22
C ASN A 294 -15.41 14.54 4.68
N LEU A 295 -15.41 13.34 4.11
CA LEU A 295 -15.33 13.11 2.68
C LEU A 295 -16.59 13.61 1.96
N LYS A 296 -16.39 14.55 1.02
CA LYS A 296 -17.44 15.18 0.22
C LYS A 296 -17.37 14.78 -1.25
N LYS A 297 -16.17 14.53 -1.75
CA LYS A 297 -15.91 14.33 -3.18
C LYS A 297 -14.95 13.18 -3.41
N ILE A 298 -15.25 12.37 -4.42
CA ILE A 298 -14.39 11.29 -4.87
C ILE A 298 -14.30 11.38 -6.40
N ASP A 299 -13.12 11.21 -6.98
CA ASP A 299 -12.91 11.08 -8.42
C ASP A 299 -12.15 9.79 -8.73
N LEU A 300 -12.90 8.76 -9.12
CA LEU A 300 -12.40 7.49 -9.68
C LEU A 300 -12.94 7.29 -11.10
N LYS A 301 -13.05 8.39 -11.88
CA LYS A 301 -13.81 8.41 -13.15
C LYS A 301 -13.38 7.42 -14.21
N ASN A 302 -12.13 6.96 -14.18
CA ASN A 302 -11.57 6.05 -15.18
C ASN A 302 -11.64 4.58 -14.76
N VAL A 303 -12.13 4.27 -13.56
CA VAL A 303 -12.29 2.88 -13.12
C VAL A 303 -13.39 2.21 -13.94
N THR A 304 -13.03 1.13 -14.63
CA THR A 304 -13.93 0.36 -15.50
C THR A 304 -14.39 -0.95 -14.87
N ASN A 305 -13.59 -1.52 -13.96
CA ASN A 305 -13.81 -2.82 -13.37
C ASN A 305 -13.38 -2.82 -11.89
N VAL A 306 -14.21 -3.45 -11.05
CA VAL A 306 -13.88 -3.87 -9.69
C VAL A 306 -14.14 -5.37 -9.60
N ASP A 307 -13.11 -6.21 -9.54
CA ASP A 307 -13.29 -7.67 -9.61
C ASP A 307 -13.74 -8.28 -8.27
N GLY A 308 -13.52 -7.59 -7.15
CA GLY A 308 -14.13 -7.87 -5.85
C GLY A 308 -15.43 -7.10 -5.64
N GLY A 309 -15.68 -6.67 -4.39
CA GLY A 309 -16.88 -5.92 -4.01
C GLY A 309 -16.68 -4.40 -3.99
N ILE A 310 -17.77 -3.67 -3.79
CA ILE A 310 -17.73 -2.23 -3.47
C ILE A 310 -18.40 -2.06 -2.12
N MET A 311 -17.69 -1.45 -1.17
CA MET A 311 -18.19 -1.10 0.15
C MET A 311 -18.02 0.40 0.39
N VAL A 312 -19.13 1.14 0.42
CA VAL A 312 -19.17 2.55 0.76
C VAL A 312 -20.08 2.71 1.96
N SER A 313 -19.54 3.06 3.11
CA SER A 313 -20.32 3.11 4.36
C SER A 313 -19.94 4.29 5.23
N ASN A 314 -20.94 4.94 5.83
CA ASN A 314 -20.79 5.95 6.88
C ASN A 314 -19.96 7.19 6.51
N ASN A 315 -19.91 7.55 5.23
CA ASN A 315 -19.29 8.80 4.78
C ASN A 315 -20.30 9.96 4.88
N SER A 316 -20.44 10.54 6.07
CA SER A 316 -21.59 11.40 6.43
C SER A 316 -21.82 12.65 5.56
N LYS A 317 -20.79 13.14 4.86
CA LYS A 317 -20.86 14.30 3.95
C LYS A 317 -20.90 13.93 2.47
N LEU A 318 -20.85 12.64 2.14
CA LEU A 318 -20.93 12.13 0.78
C LEU A 318 -22.40 11.90 0.41
N ASN A 319 -23.07 12.97 -0.02
CA ASN A 319 -24.52 12.95 -0.27
C ASN A 319 -24.92 12.27 -1.60
N LYS A 320 -23.94 11.93 -2.45
CA LYS A 320 -24.17 11.26 -3.74
C LYS A 320 -23.05 10.27 -4.03
N ILE A 321 -23.40 9.13 -4.62
CA ILE A 321 -22.47 8.09 -5.04
C ILE A 321 -22.44 8.08 -6.57
N ASP A 322 -21.57 8.89 -7.18
CA ASP A 322 -21.45 9.08 -8.64
C ASP A 322 -20.01 9.12 -9.15
N PHE A 323 -19.05 8.71 -8.31
CA PHE A 323 -17.62 8.81 -8.58
C PHE A 323 -17.05 7.69 -9.48
N LEU A 324 -17.91 6.80 -9.99
CA LEU A 324 -17.56 5.64 -10.83
C LEU A 324 -18.36 5.62 -12.16
N PRO A 325 -18.38 6.71 -12.96
CA PRO A 325 -19.19 6.83 -14.16
C PRO A 325 -18.85 5.82 -15.27
N GLN A 326 -17.61 5.32 -15.32
CA GLN A 326 -17.16 4.35 -16.34
C GLN A 326 -17.20 2.89 -15.87
N LEU A 327 -17.66 2.63 -14.64
CA LEU A 327 -17.69 1.28 -14.08
C LEU A 327 -18.69 0.41 -14.84
N ARG A 328 -18.22 -0.72 -15.37
CA ARG A 328 -19.02 -1.67 -16.17
C ARG A 328 -19.40 -2.92 -15.40
N GLN A 329 -18.53 -3.36 -14.51
CA GLN A 329 -18.68 -4.64 -13.80
C GLN A 329 -18.16 -4.56 -12.36
N VAL A 330 -18.90 -5.21 -11.46
CA VAL A 330 -18.47 -5.59 -10.11
C VAL A 330 -18.47 -7.11 -10.00
N GLY A 331 -17.34 -7.71 -9.63
CA GLY A 331 -17.20 -9.17 -9.55
C GLY A 331 -17.67 -9.78 -8.23
N GLY A 332 -17.98 -8.96 -7.23
CA GLY A 332 -18.61 -9.32 -5.96
C GLY A 332 -19.75 -8.38 -5.57
N ALA A 333 -20.15 -8.44 -4.30
CA ALA A 333 -21.31 -7.70 -3.81
C ALA A 333 -21.08 -6.18 -3.75
N VAL A 334 -22.17 -5.42 -3.89
CA VAL A 334 -22.20 -3.97 -3.66
C VAL A 334 -22.89 -3.70 -2.34
N GLN A 335 -22.22 -2.96 -1.45
CA GLN A 335 -22.73 -2.50 -0.16
C GLN A 335 -22.58 -0.98 -0.07
N LEU A 336 -23.71 -0.27 -0.04
CA LEU A 336 -23.76 1.19 0.08
C LEU A 336 -24.62 1.55 1.29
N GLU A 337 -24.02 2.17 2.31
CA GLU A 337 -24.72 2.56 3.55
C GLU A 337 -24.39 4.00 3.97
N GLY A 338 -25.41 4.81 4.29
CA GLY A 338 -25.16 6.16 4.79
C GLY A 338 -26.34 7.12 4.63
N ASN A 339 -26.03 8.39 4.38
CA ASN A 339 -27.00 9.45 4.11
C ASN A 339 -26.74 10.06 2.74
N PHE A 340 -27.15 9.37 1.68
CA PHE A 340 -27.00 9.81 0.30
C PHE A 340 -28.35 9.84 -0.42
N ASP A 341 -28.57 10.87 -1.23
CA ASP A 341 -29.81 11.06 -1.97
C ASP A 341 -29.84 10.26 -3.27
N ASP A 342 -28.67 9.92 -3.82
CA ASP A 342 -28.60 9.30 -5.13
C ASP A 342 -27.37 8.39 -5.34
N THR A 343 -27.56 7.41 -6.24
CA THR A 343 -26.51 6.54 -6.78
C THR A 343 -26.53 6.62 -8.30
N ASP A 344 -25.39 6.84 -8.94
CA ASP A 344 -25.27 7.01 -10.39
C ASP A 344 -24.12 6.16 -10.96
N PHE A 345 -24.50 5.14 -11.71
CA PHE A 345 -23.60 4.17 -12.34
C PHE A 345 -24.06 3.91 -13.79
N PRO A 346 -23.89 4.89 -14.70
CA PRO A 346 -24.53 4.87 -16.02
C PRO A 346 -24.05 3.73 -16.92
N GLU A 347 -22.80 3.30 -16.79
CA GLU A 347 -22.20 2.22 -17.60
C GLU A 347 -22.26 0.83 -16.95
N LEU A 348 -22.81 0.72 -15.73
CA LEU A 348 -22.82 -0.52 -14.97
C LEU A 348 -23.79 -1.52 -15.58
N LYS A 349 -23.25 -2.68 -15.97
CA LYS A 349 -24.00 -3.74 -16.68
C LYS A 349 -24.12 -5.03 -15.87
N LEU A 350 -23.23 -5.23 -14.91
CA LEU A 350 -23.13 -6.49 -14.16
C LEU A 350 -22.61 -6.27 -12.74
N VAL A 351 -23.32 -6.81 -11.76
CA VAL A 351 -22.83 -7.05 -10.40
C VAL A 351 -23.05 -8.52 -10.09
N LYS A 352 -22.00 -9.23 -9.71
CA LYS A 352 -22.12 -10.62 -9.25
C LYS A 352 -22.40 -10.66 -7.75
N GLY A 353 -23.20 -11.61 -7.29
CA GLY A 353 -23.61 -11.70 -5.89
C GLY A 353 -24.80 -10.78 -5.57
N SER A 354 -24.70 -10.03 -4.48
CA SER A 354 -25.81 -9.26 -3.90
C SER A 354 -25.59 -7.76 -3.94
N ALA A 355 -26.67 -7.01 -3.84
CA ALA A 355 -26.65 -5.55 -3.71
C ALA A 355 -27.41 -5.15 -2.44
N TYR A 356 -26.71 -4.52 -1.50
CA TYR A 356 -27.26 -3.96 -0.28
C TYR A 356 -27.09 -2.45 -0.29
N ILE A 357 -28.19 -1.72 -0.41
CA ILE A 357 -28.22 -0.26 -0.47
C ILE A 357 -29.11 0.21 0.67
N LYS A 358 -28.58 1.05 1.55
CA LYS A 358 -29.32 1.60 2.67
C LYS A 358 -28.96 3.05 2.85
N SER A 359 -29.90 3.92 2.50
CA SER A 359 -29.79 5.35 2.78
C SER A 359 -30.81 5.76 3.83
N THR A 360 -30.39 6.64 4.72
CA THR A 360 -31.27 7.37 5.65
C THR A 360 -32.02 8.51 4.97
N SER A 361 -31.66 8.85 3.72
CA SER A 361 -32.42 9.80 2.90
C SER A 361 -33.69 9.15 2.33
N ASN A 362 -34.76 9.93 2.28
CA ASN A 362 -36.01 9.57 1.61
C ASN A 362 -36.03 9.92 0.11
N ASN A 363 -34.96 10.53 -0.42
CA ASN A 363 -34.83 10.90 -1.83
C ASN A 363 -34.28 9.76 -2.70
N LEU A 364 -33.68 8.74 -2.09
CA LEU A 364 -33.06 7.64 -2.81
C LEU A 364 -34.10 6.85 -3.63
N ASP A 365 -33.86 6.77 -4.94
CA ASP A 365 -34.66 5.97 -5.86
C ASP A 365 -34.17 4.52 -5.95
N CYS A 366 -34.78 3.64 -5.13
CA CYS A 366 -34.51 2.21 -5.15
C CYS A 366 -34.91 1.49 -6.44
N THR A 367 -35.65 2.14 -7.35
CA THR A 367 -35.97 1.54 -8.65
C THR A 367 -34.72 1.41 -9.53
N LYS A 368 -33.70 2.26 -9.35
CA LYS A 368 -32.41 2.15 -10.04
C LYS A 368 -31.74 0.78 -9.86
N TRP A 369 -31.88 0.17 -8.68
CA TRP A 369 -31.27 -1.12 -8.33
C TRP A 369 -32.18 -2.32 -8.58
N THR A 370 -33.48 -2.10 -8.74
CA THR A 370 -34.48 -3.17 -8.95
C THR A 370 -35.05 -3.20 -10.37
N LYS A 371 -34.73 -2.22 -11.20
CA LYS A 371 -35.11 -2.14 -12.61
C LYS A 371 -34.49 -3.30 -13.40
N LEU A 372 -35.31 -3.88 -14.26
CA LEU A 372 -34.89 -4.91 -15.21
C LEU A 372 -34.53 -4.28 -16.56
N VAL A 373 -33.46 -4.77 -17.16
CA VAL A 373 -33.02 -4.45 -18.52
C VAL A 373 -33.17 -5.72 -19.35
N ASN A 374 -34.05 -5.71 -20.35
CA ASN A 374 -34.42 -6.90 -21.13
C ASN A 374 -34.87 -8.07 -20.23
N ASP A 375 -35.80 -7.79 -19.32
CA ASP A 375 -36.38 -8.74 -18.34
C ASP A 375 -35.37 -9.37 -17.37
N ARG A 376 -34.21 -8.74 -17.21
CA ARG A 376 -33.11 -9.23 -16.37
C ARG A 376 -32.56 -8.14 -15.46
N SER A 377 -32.30 -8.47 -14.21
CA SER A 377 -31.60 -7.58 -13.27
C SER A 377 -30.14 -7.41 -13.71
N ILE A 378 -29.48 -6.29 -13.41
CA ILE A 378 -28.02 -6.18 -13.56
C ILE A 378 -27.27 -6.98 -12.48
N ILE A 379 -27.96 -7.36 -11.40
CA ILE A 379 -27.45 -8.19 -10.31
C ILE A 379 -27.65 -9.67 -10.66
N ARG A 380 -26.64 -10.51 -10.40
CA ARG A 380 -26.62 -11.94 -10.73
C ARG A 380 -26.22 -12.78 -9.51
N GLY A 381 -27.05 -13.74 -9.11
CA GLY A 381 -26.69 -14.76 -8.11
C GLY A 381 -26.94 -14.36 -6.65
N GLY A 382 -27.86 -13.43 -6.36
CA GLY A 382 -28.05 -12.94 -5.00
C GLY A 382 -29.34 -12.16 -4.72
N LYS A 383 -29.29 -11.34 -3.66
CA LYS A 383 -30.42 -10.50 -3.21
C LYS A 383 -30.08 -9.03 -3.47
N VAL A 384 -31.06 -8.29 -3.99
CA VAL A 384 -31.09 -6.83 -3.91
C VAL A 384 -31.94 -6.45 -2.71
N SER A 385 -31.39 -5.66 -1.80
CA SER A 385 -32.13 -4.98 -0.72
C SER A 385 -31.76 -3.52 -0.82
N CYS A 386 -32.74 -2.68 -1.13
CA CYS A 386 -32.57 -1.24 -1.19
C CYS A 386 -33.54 -0.59 -0.21
N THR A 387 -33.01 0.19 0.73
CA THR A 387 -33.76 0.92 1.73
C THR A 387 -33.56 2.41 1.54
N SER A 388 -34.66 3.14 1.36
CA SER A 388 -34.75 4.61 1.28
C SER A 388 -35.56 5.08 2.48
N ASP A 389 -34.87 5.58 3.52
CA ASP A 389 -35.41 5.87 4.85
C ASP A 389 -36.18 4.65 5.42
N LYS A 390 -37.52 4.68 5.42
CA LYS A 390 -38.39 3.61 5.94
C LYS A 390 -38.94 2.69 4.86
N LYS A 391 -38.53 2.81 3.59
CA LYS A 391 -39.07 2.00 2.50
C LYS A 391 -38.00 1.03 2.02
N GLU A 392 -38.25 -0.27 2.17
CA GLU A 392 -37.39 -1.32 1.64
C GLU A 392 -38.01 -1.97 0.40
N ASN A 393 -37.22 -2.04 -0.67
CA ASN A 393 -37.49 -2.80 -1.86
C ASN A 393 -36.50 -3.96 -1.93
N SER A 394 -37.01 -5.18 -2.05
CA SER A 394 -36.20 -6.39 -2.10
C SER A 394 -36.53 -7.23 -3.32
N LEU A 395 -35.49 -7.80 -3.93
CA LEU A 395 -35.57 -8.66 -5.11
C LEU A 395 -34.57 -9.82 -4.94
N LYS A 396 -35.00 -11.06 -5.13
CA LYS A 396 -34.08 -12.21 -5.22
C LYS A 396 -33.90 -12.58 -6.69
N VAL A 397 -32.67 -12.88 -7.08
CA VAL A 397 -32.31 -13.22 -8.45
C VAL A 397 -31.41 -14.44 -8.53
N ASN A 398 -31.53 -15.22 -9.61
CA ASN A 398 -30.60 -16.31 -9.93
C ASN A 398 -29.33 -15.78 -10.63
N GLU A 399 -28.44 -16.69 -11.02
CA GLU A 399 -27.17 -16.39 -11.71
C GLU A 399 -27.36 -15.75 -13.08
N GLU A 400 -28.51 -15.98 -13.72
CA GLU A 400 -28.91 -15.38 -14.99
C GLU A 400 -29.62 -14.02 -14.77
N GLY A 401 -29.83 -13.62 -13.52
CA GLY A 401 -30.53 -12.42 -13.04
C GLY A 401 -32.02 -12.36 -13.38
N GLU A 402 -32.65 -13.52 -13.51
CA GLU A 402 -34.10 -13.68 -13.52
C GLU A 402 -34.63 -13.51 -12.09
N VAL A 403 -35.80 -12.86 -11.98
CA VAL A 403 -36.40 -12.54 -10.69
C VAL A 403 -37.11 -13.77 -10.12
N LEU A 404 -36.67 -14.22 -8.94
CA LEU A 404 -37.26 -15.35 -8.21
C LEU A 404 -38.34 -14.90 -7.23
N ASP A 405 -38.17 -13.73 -6.62
CA ASP A 405 -39.02 -13.20 -5.56
C ASP A 405 -38.90 -11.68 -5.52
N LYS A 406 -40.00 -10.97 -5.24
CA LYS A 406 -40.04 -9.52 -5.10
C LYS A 406 -40.93 -9.14 -3.91
N SER A 407 -40.41 -8.27 -3.05
CA SER A 407 -41.16 -7.72 -1.91
C SER A 407 -40.88 -6.24 -1.73
N GLU A 408 -41.90 -5.51 -1.25
CA GLU A 408 -41.82 -4.10 -0.88
C GLU A 408 -42.41 -3.98 0.53
N MET A 409 -41.68 -3.37 1.45
CA MET A 409 -42.05 -3.28 2.87
C MET A 409 -41.76 -1.88 3.40
N ILE A 410 -42.54 -1.45 4.39
CA ILE A 410 -42.22 -0.29 5.21
C ILE A 410 -41.48 -0.81 6.44
N VAL A 411 -40.23 -0.39 6.61
CA VAL A 411 -39.41 -0.68 7.78
C VAL A 411 -39.88 0.23 8.92
N GLU A 412 -40.64 -0.34 9.86
CA GLU A 412 -40.93 0.31 11.12
C GLU A 412 -39.71 0.12 12.05
N ASN A 413 -39.13 1.23 12.52
CA ASN A 413 -38.11 1.17 13.56
C ASN A 413 -38.79 0.70 14.86
N GLU A 414 -38.56 -0.55 15.28
CA GLU A 414 -38.90 -0.97 16.64
C GLU A 414 -38.02 -0.21 17.64
N ASN A 415 -38.53 0.91 18.14
CA ASN A 415 -38.30 1.35 19.51
C ASN A 415 -39.44 2.26 19.98
N THR A 416 -40.16 1.79 21.01
CA THR A 416 -41.35 2.35 21.69
C THR A 416 -42.58 2.40 20.77
N ASP A 417 -43.65 1.63 20.96
CA ASP A 417 -44.44 1.49 22.17
C ASP A 417 -45.42 0.30 22.04
N ASN A 418 -45.88 -0.21 23.17
CA ASN A 418 -46.58 -1.47 23.31
C ASN A 418 -48.10 -1.32 23.05
N SER A 419 -48.62 -1.54 21.84
CA SER A 419 -50.06 -1.85 21.63
C SER A 419 -50.43 -2.39 20.24
N LYS A 420 -51.16 -3.52 20.26
CA LYS A 420 -51.97 -4.20 19.21
C LYS A 420 -52.47 -3.27 18.07
N VAL A 421 -52.56 -3.68 16.80
CA VAL A 421 -53.46 -4.71 16.23
C VAL A 421 -52.99 -5.05 14.80
N MET A 422 -53.14 -6.33 14.43
CA MET A 422 -52.87 -6.91 13.10
C MET A 422 -53.79 -6.34 12.01
N ASP A 423 -53.25 -6.09 10.82
CA ASP A 423 -54.01 -6.24 9.57
C ASP A 423 -53.09 -6.72 8.42
N ARG A 424 -53.16 -8.01 8.10
CA ARG A 424 -52.55 -8.61 6.90
C ARG A 424 -53.65 -8.80 5.86
N LYS A 425 -53.60 -8.06 4.75
CA LYS A 425 -54.28 -8.47 3.51
C LYS A 425 -53.39 -9.44 2.75
N LYS A 426 -53.76 -10.73 2.78
CA LYS A 426 -53.22 -11.78 1.90
C LYS A 426 -54.35 -12.22 0.97
N SER A 427 -54.12 -12.14 -0.33
CA SER A 427 -55.00 -12.72 -1.36
C SER A 427 -54.74 -14.22 -1.46
N ASP A 428 -55.83 -14.98 -1.49
CA ASP A 428 -55.95 -16.44 -1.39
C ASP A 428 -55.72 -17.18 -2.72
N ILE A 429 -55.69 -18.53 -2.62
CA ILE A 429 -55.79 -19.64 -3.61
C ILE A 429 -54.55 -20.57 -3.48
N THR A 430 -54.57 -21.85 -3.10
CA THR A 430 -55.61 -22.87 -2.78
C THR A 430 -55.00 -24.01 -1.94
N LYS A 431 -55.87 -24.71 -1.20
CA LYS A 431 -55.69 -25.91 -0.34
C LYS A 431 -55.27 -27.17 -1.14
N ASP A 432 -54.80 -28.34 -0.65
CA ASP A 432 -54.88 -29.14 0.59
C ASP A 432 -53.59 -30.04 0.63
N LYS A 433 -53.04 -30.58 1.73
CA LYS A 433 -53.60 -31.64 2.60
C LYS A 433 -52.66 -31.91 3.80
N GLU A 434 -53.26 -32.28 4.92
CA GLU A 434 -52.68 -32.54 6.25
C GLU A 434 -51.72 -33.75 6.35
N SER A 435 -50.73 -33.68 7.26
CA SER A 435 -50.54 -34.71 8.30
C SER A 435 -49.72 -34.17 9.49
N LYS A 436 -49.96 -34.76 10.68
CA LYS A 436 -49.70 -34.23 12.04
C LYS A 436 -48.32 -34.55 12.63
N ALA A 437 -48.01 -33.79 13.70
CA ALA A 437 -47.17 -34.07 14.88
C ALA A 437 -45.66 -33.74 14.78
N ALA A 438 -44.97 -33.21 15.79
CA ALA A 438 -45.23 -33.13 17.24
C ALA A 438 -44.62 -31.86 17.87
N ALA A 439 -45.11 -31.50 19.05
CA ALA A 439 -44.67 -30.37 19.86
C ALA A 439 -43.35 -30.62 20.60
N ALA A 440 -42.50 -29.59 20.69
CA ALA A 440 -41.48 -29.47 21.73
C ALA A 440 -41.28 -27.99 22.10
N THR A 441 -41.73 -27.65 23.30
CA THR A 441 -41.51 -26.41 24.07
C THR A 441 -40.04 -26.17 24.37
N ARG A 442 -39.50 -24.96 24.11
CA ARG A 442 -38.51 -24.24 24.96
C ARG A 442 -38.53 -22.71 24.74
N LEU A 443 -38.25 -21.99 25.83
CA LEU A 443 -38.29 -20.54 26.10
C LEU A 443 -37.40 -19.65 25.19
N PRO A 444 -37.64 -18.31 25.15
CA PRO A 444 -36.89 -17.36 24.34
C PRO A 444 -35.61 -16.87 25.03
N CYS A 445 -34.48 -16.94 24.34
CA CYS A 445 -33.25 -16.25 24.71
C CYS A 445 -33.17 -14.94 23.93
N PHE A 446 -33.21 -13.82 24.64
CA PHE A 446 -32.80 -12.50 24.16
C PHE A 446 -31.32 -12.53 23.81
N GLY A 447 -30.95 -12.05 22.63
CA GLY A 447 -29.56 -11.91 22.20
C GLY A 447 -29.37 -10.60 21.42
N LEU A 448 -28.71 -9.64 22.06
CA LEU A 448 -28.09 -8.48 21.43
C LEU A 448 -27.11 -8.96 20.34
N PHE A 449 -27.29 -8.50 19.10
CA PHE A 449 -26.23 -8.54 18.09
C PHE A 449 -25.57 -7.17 18.03
N ILE A 450 -24.45 -7.07 18.74
CA ILE A 450 -23.42 -6.06 18.54
C ILE A 450 -22.71 -6.41 17.23
N SER A 451 -22.64 -5.43 16.32
CA SER A 451 -21.85 -5.48 15.10
C SER A 451 -20.39 -5.75 15.45
N MET A 452 -19.89 -6.93 15.10
CA MET A 452 -18.50 -7.31 15.28
C MET A 452 -17.80 -7.03 13.94
N CYS A 453 -17.12 -5.88 13.87
CA CYS A 453 -16.13 -5.60 12.85
C CYS A 453 -15.06 -6.71 12.90
N LEU A 454 -14.88 -7.41 11.79
CA LEU A 454 -13.77 -8.32 11.59
C LEU A 454 -12.48 -7.48 11.47
N LEU A 455 -11.77 -7.32 12.59
CA LEU A 455 -10.33 -7.12 12.56
C LEU A 455 -9.68 -8.43 12.11
N SER A 456 -9.08 -8.45 10.93
CA SER A 456 -8.04 -9.41 10.61
C SER A 456 -6.78 -9.03 11.38
N ALA A 457 -6.63 -9.59 12.58
CA ALA A 457 -5.36 -9.62 13.29
C ALA A 457 -4.49 -10.73 12.67
N THR A 458 -3.43 -10.34 11.98
CA THR A 458 -2.32 -11.22 11.61
C THR A 458 -1.63 -11.68 12.90
N ILE A 459 -1.56 -12.99 13.12
CA ILE A 459 -0.81 -13.60 14.22
C ILE A 459 0.44 -14.26 13.64
N ILE A 460 1.59 -13.79 14.15
CA ILE A 460 3.00 -14.20 13.99
C ILE A 460 3.71 -13.69 12.74
#